data_AF-A0A962W053-F1
#
_entry.id   AF-A0A962W053-F1
#
_cell.length_a   1.000
_cell.length_b   1.000
_cell.length_c   1.000
_cell.angle_alpha   90.00
_cell.angle_beta   90.00
_cell.angle_gamma   90.00
#
_symmetry.space_group_name_H-M   'P 1'
#
loop_
_entity.id
_entity.type
_entity.pdbx_description
1 polymer ?
#
loop_
_entity_poly.entity_id
_entity_poly.type
_entity_poly.pdbx_seq_one_letter_code
_entity_poly.pdbx_strand_id
1 'polypeptide(L)'
;MMNESVCGMFRGLPWMVGLVANFGAMAVAGDAPFAEQVAVCQDRPECRIVETLDAGKAADGTVLTVLHVALGSENQPDDAEGRQCRPYPEDYWLKQVDRDGKAAYRRLFAFCNDGYGASGIGEDVVTIGPNRITLDRVGGSAWRWEIGASYQLMPERPLLRREASYHTLGGGCLETETDFRALRQRGWLDPSPTEEMLDEETTVGCDRESAPGQFIAIPELERGGDELAALERQSAGLGGCALTLRATGNKEEGFVVLGGPDPQARTEVKLLLLAATTLLAQVRDPGRIPAASGNWINDDRLELWLGPALYGGWPSADRKEQLYQFGIRLADGAVFAGYGKSKRLPTIRRWQRGDARLLLVDWGDVGLEPNSITVVYGQGDGRRQGRMLATSHLKYGDPDTLGQPWTFPVTCELRDELLQVDALRPETAAMEQDDTAD
;
A
#
# COMPACT_ATOMS: atom_id res chain seq x y z
N MET A 1 27.16 -36.36 -26.55
CA MET A 1 25.75 -36.35 -26.99
C MET A 1 25.04 -35.31 -26.15
N MET A 2 24.82 -34.14 -26.77
CA MET A 2 24.12 -33.00 -26.17
C MET A 2 22.63 -33.29 -26.18
N ASN A 3 21.93 -32.98 -25.08
CA ASN A 3 20.48 -32.91 -25.06
C ASN A 3 20.07 -31.48 -24.67
N GLU A 4 19.77 -30.69 -25.69
CA GLU A 4 18.96 -29.48 -25.60
C GLU A 4 17.52 -29.90 -25.32
N SER A 5 16.96 -29.56 -24.16
CA SER A 5 15.49 -29.57 -23.92
C SER A 5 15.17 -29.03 -22.52
N VAL A 6 15.35 -27.73 -22.27
CA VAL A 6 14.58 -27.00 -21.24
C VAL A 6 14.44 -25.52 -21.68
N CYS A 7 13.53 -25.29 -22.61
CA CYS A 7 13.00 -23.96 -22.92
C CYS A 7 11.53 -24.17 -23.28
N GLY A 8 10.66 -24.15 -22.28
CA GLY A 8 9.23 -24.37 -22.51
C GLY A 8 8.44 -24.74 -21.27
N MET A 9 8.22 -23.77 -20.38
CA MET A 9 7.09 -23.82 -19.44
C MET A 9 6.80 -22.42 -18.86
N PHE A 10 6.32 -21.51 -19.71
CA PHE A 10 5.54 -20.34 -19.29
C PHE A 10 4.24 -20.35 -20.12
N ARG A 11 3.28 -21.17 -19.70
CA ARG A 11 1.91 -21.19 -20.22
C ARG A 11 0.97 -21.61 -19.09
N GLY A 12 0.20 -20.67 -18.55
CA GLY A 12 -0.86 -21.03 -17.61
C GLY A 12 -1.50 -19.90 -16.81
N LEU A 13 -2.00 -18.83 -17.44
CA LEU A 13 -3.11 -18.06 -16.86
C LEU A 13 -4.16 -17.77 -17.95
N PRO A 14 -5.45 -18.04 -17.70
CA PRO A 14 -6.50 -17.96 -18.71
C PRO A 14 -6.97 -16.51 -18.89
N TRP A 15 -6.68 -15.96 -20.07
CA TRP A 15 -7.61 -15.26 -20.96
C TRP A 15 -8.89 -14.67 -20.32
N MET A 16 -8.80 -13.42 -19.87
CA MET A 16 -9.79 -12.41 -20.25
C MET A 16 -9.17 -11.55 -21.34
N VAL A 17 -9.26 -12.03 -22.58
CA VAL A 17 -9.11 -11.17 -23.75
C VAL A 17 -10.36 -10.30 -23.83
N GLY A 18 -10.31 -9.17 -23.12
CA GLY A 18 -10.99 -7.98 -23.61
C GLY A 18 -10.36 -7.65 -24.96
N LEU A 19 -11.16 -7.67 -26.02
CA LEU A 19 -10.80 -7.18 -27.35
C LEU A 19 -10.56 -5.67 -27.24
N VAL A 20 -9.41 -5.28 -26.71
CA VAL A 20 -8.89 -3.92 -26.87
C VAL A 20 -8.40 -3.86 -28.29
N ALA A 21 -9.13 -3.16 -29.15
CA ALA A 21 -8.60 -2.71 -30.42
C ALA A 21 -7.32 -1.92 -30.10
N ASN A 22 -6.16 -2.55 -30.31
CA ASN A 22 -4.87 -1.87 -30.39
C ASN A 22 -4.95 -0.92 -31.58
N PHE A 23 -5.47 0.28 -31.35
CA PHE A 23 -5.07 1.43 -32.14
C PHE A 23 -3.63 1.71 -31.73
N GLY A 24 -2.69 1.03 -32.40
CA GLY A 24 -1.29 1.42 -32.34
C GLY A 24 -1.22 2.87 -32.80
N ALA A 25 -0.98 3.77 -31.84
CA ALA A 25 -0.53 5.10 -32.17
C ALA A 25 0.80 4.92 -32.90
N MET A 26 0.83 5.24 -34.19
CA MET A 26 2.10 5.36 -34.89
C MET A 26 2.84 6.55 -34.27
N ALA A 27 3.91 6.26 -33.53
CA ALA A 27 4.88 7.28 -33.15
C ALA A 27 5.49 7.84 -34.44
N VAL A 28 5.16 9.08 -34.77
CA VAL A 28 5.82 9.82 -35.85
C VAL A 28 6.96 10.58 -35.21
N ALA A 29 8.20 10.15 -35.46
CA ALA A 29 9.38 10.95 -35.20
C ALA A 29 9.37 12.15 -36.18
N GLY A 30 8.66 13.21 -35.81
CA GLY A 30 8.71 14.50 -36.48
C GLY A 30 9.54 15.46 -35.63
N ASP A 31 10.29 16.37 -36.28
CA ASP A 31 10.91 17.50 -35.57
C ASP A 31 9.81 18.21 -34.77
N ALA A 32 9.94 18.18 -33.44
CA ALA A 32 9.00 18.88 -32.57
C ALA A 32 9.02 20.38 -32.93
N PRO A 33 7.86 21.07 -32.94
CA PRO A 33 7.81 22.50 -33.19
C PRO A 33 8.83 23.23 -32.31
N PHE A 34 9.60 24.16 -32.89
CA PHE A 34 10.64 24.92 -32.20
C PHE A 34 10.15 25.52 -30.86
N ALA A 35 8.89 25.94 -30.80
CA ALA A 35 8.27 26.48 -29.59
C ALA A 35 8.17 25.45 -28.43
N GLU A 36 7.91 24.18 -28.73
CA GLU A 36 7.85 23.11 -27.72
C GLU A 36 9.24 22.80 -27.20
N GLN A 37 10.19 22.64 -28.12
CA GLN A 37 11.59 22.40 -27.83
C GLN A 37 12.16 23.51 -26.91
N VAL A 38 11.93 24.79 -27.24
CA VAL A 38 12.35 25.91 -26.39
C VAL A 38 11.68 25.88 -25.00
N ALA A 39 10.39 25.54 -24.93
CA ALA A 39 9.65 25.53 -23.68
C ALA A 39 10.14 24.44 -22.71
N VAL A 40 10.43 23.23 -23.21
CA VAL A 40 10.86 22.11 -22.35
C VAL A 40 12.36 22.07 -22.16
N CYS A 41 13.16 22.32 -23.20
CA CYS A 41 14.61 22.20 -23.09
C CYS A 41 15.30 23.41 -22.47
N GLN A 42 14.70 24.60 -22.60
CA GLN A 42 15.30 25.84 -22.11
C GLN A 42 16.73 25.99 -22.63
N ASP A 43 17.70 26.27 -21.76
CA ASP A 43 19.12 26.43 -22.11
C ASP A 43 19.93 25.13 -21.97
N ARG A 44 19.29 23.98 -21.74
CA ARG A 44 19.99 22.70 -21.49
C ARG A 44 20.66 22.18 -22.77
N PRO A 45 22.00 22.05 -22.80
CA PRO A 45 22.70 21.54 -23.97
C PRO A 45 22.29 20.08 -24.24
N GLU A 46 22.23 19.70 -25.52
CA GLU A 46 21.86 18.36 -26.01
C GLU A 46 20.43 17.88 -25.67
N CYS A 47 19.63 18.70 -25.00
CA CYS A 47 18.24 18.40 -24.75
C CYS A 47 17.44 18.34 -26.06
N ARG A 48 16.63 17.30 -26.23
CA ARG A 48 15.75 17.14 -27.39
C ARG A 48 14.48 16.38 -27.03
N ILE A 49 13.35 16.79 -27.61
CA ILE A 49 12.14 15.98 -27.62
C ILE A 49 12.39 14.79 -28.54
N VAL A 50 12.37 13.58 -27.98
CA VAL A 50 12.58 12.33 -28.73
C VAL A 50 11.27 11.66 -29.09
N GLU A 51 10.21 11.91 -28.32
CA GLU A 51 8.88 11.38 -28.59
C GLU A 51 7.78 12.36 -28.17
N THR A 52 6.66 12.31 -28.90
CA THR A 52 5.43 13.05 -28.58
C THR A 52 4.26 12.07 -28.57
N LEU A 53 3.66 11.91 -27.41
CA LEU A 53 2.70 10.85 -27.10
C LEU A 53 1.32 11.46 -26.83
N ASP A 54 0.31 11.03 -27.58
CA ASP A 54 -1.07 11.49 -27.38
C ASP A 54 -1.64 10.92 -26.07
N ALA A 55 -2.03 11.81 -25.15
CA ALA A 55 -2.67 11.46 -23.90
C ALA A 55 -4.17 11.80 -23.91
N GLY A 56 -4.77 12.02 -25.08
CA GLY A 56 -6.19 12.25 -25.26
C GLY A 56 -6.66 13.61 -24.73
N LYS A 57 -7.79 13.62 -24.03
CA LYS A 57 -8.41 14.84 -23.51
C LYS A 57 -8.81 14.70 -22.04
N ALA A 58 -8.69 15.80 -21.30
CA ALA A 58 -9.27 15.94 -19.97
C ALA A 58 -10.80 16.11 -20.06
N ALA A 59 -11.48 16.03 -18.90
CA ALA A 59 -12.94 16.12 -18.83
C ALA A 59 -13.51 17.47 -19.32
N ASP A 60 -12.73 18.55 -19.21
CA ASP A 60 -13.08 19.87 -19.72
C ASP A 60 -12.79 20.05 -21.22
N GLY A 61 -12.24 19.03 -21.89
CA GLY A 61 -11.88 19.04 -23.31
C GLY A 61 -10.47 19.54 -23.61
N THR A 62 -9.67 19.90 -22.59
CA THR A 62 -8.24 20.22 -22.74
C THR A 62 -7.51 19.04 -23.39
N VAL A 63 -6.77 19.30 -24.46
CA VAL A 63 -5.95 18.28 -25.14
C VAL A 63 -4.68 18.05 -24.34
N LEU A 64 -4.33 16.79 -24.13
CA LEU A 64 -3.18 16.37 -23.34
C LEU A 64 -2.18 15.65 -24.24
N THR A 65 -0.91 16.03 -24.14
CA THR A 65 0.19 15.39 -24.88
C THR A 65 1.36 15.23 -23.93
N VAL A 66 1.99 14.07 -23.91
CA VAL A 66 3.22 13.83 -23.14
C VAL A 66 4.41 13.92 -24.08
N LEU A 67 5.41 14.70 -23.68
CA LEU A 67 6.66 14.88 -24.41
C LEU A 67 7.74 14.09 -23.66
N HIS A 68 8.36 13.14 -24.35
CA HIS A 68 9.54 12.43 -23.85
C HIS A 68 10.78 13.17 -24.33
N VAL A 69 11.62 13.57 -23.38
CA VAL A 69 12.76 14.44 -23.60
C VAL A 69 14.02 13.70 -23.18
N ALA A 70 14.94 13.53 -24.13
CA ALA A 70 16.29 13.03 -23.84
C ALA A 70 17.18 14.21 -23.44
N LEU A 71 17.93 14.06 -22.36
CA LEU A 71 18.92 15.03 -21.92
C LEU A 71 20.33 14.53 -22.25
N GLY A 72 21.28 15.46 -22.45
CA GLY A 72 22.69 15.10 -22.62
C GLY A 72 23.34 14.60 -21.35
N SER A 73 24.52 13.97 -21.47
CA SER A 73 25.28 13.48 -20.31
C SER A 73 25.73 14.58 -19.34
N GLU A 74 25.74 15.84 -19.79
CA GLU A 74 26.05 17.02 -18.96
C GLU A 74 24.91 17.41 -18.00
N ASN A 75 23.71 16.86 -18.20
CA ASN A 75 22.54 17.14 -17.35
C ASN A 75 22.26 15.99 -16.36
N GLN A 76 23.30 15.27 -15.93
CA GLN A 76 23.15 14.26 -14.87
C GLN A 76 22.71 14.93 -13.56
N PRO A 77 21.84 14.26 -12.77
CA PRO A 77 21.51 14.70 -11.43
C PRO A 77 22.78 14.85 -10.56
N ASP A 78 22.85 15.90 -9.73
CA ASP A 78 24.03 16.19 -8.89
C ASP A 78 24.28 15.10 -7.83
N ASP A 79 23.26 14.32 -7.49
CA ASP A 79 23.24 13.20 -6.53
C ASP A 79 23.59 11.84 -7.17
N ALA A 80 23.86 11.80 -8.47
CA ALA A 80 24.36 10.60 -9.14
C ALA A 80 25.82 10.31 -8.72
N GLU A 81 26.02 9.73 -7.53
CA GLU A 81 27.33 9.41 -6.91
C GLU A 81 28.23 8.49 -7.80
N GLY A 82 28.79 9.03 -8.89
CA GLY A 82 29.57 8.28 -9.89
C GLY A 82 28.74 7.29 -10.73
N ARG A 83 27.41 7.26 -10.56
CA ARG A 83 26.48 6.37 -11.25
C ARG A 83 25.86 7.08 -12.45
N GLN A 84 26.48 6.92 -13.62
CA GLN A 84 26.01 7.56 -14.86
C GLN A 84 24.66 6.96 -15.28
N CYS A 85 23.65 7.81 -15.50
CA CYS A 85 22.38 7.40 -16.11
C CYS A 85 22.66 6.77 -17.48
N ARG A 86 22.06 5.61 -17.77
CA ARG A 86 22.23 4.86 -19.02
C ARG A 86 20.89 4.76 -19.76
N PRO A 87 20.84 5.09 -21.06
CA PRO A 87 21.91 5.71 -21.86
C PRO A 87 22.17 7.20 -21.53
N TYR A 88 21.19 7.89 -20.96
CA TYR A 88 21.26 9.30 -20.52
C TYR A 88 20.08 9.64 -19.60
N PRO A 89 20.09 10.77 -18.87
CA PRO A 89 18.93 11.23 -18.13
C PRO A 89 17.75 11.55 -19.07
N GLU A 90 16.54 11.26 -18.61
CA GLU A 90 15.31 11.47 -19.38
C GLU A 90 14.29 12.30 -18.59
N ASP A 91 13.46 13.02 -19.32
CA ASP A 91 12.45 13.93 -18.80
C ASP A 91 11.12 13.63 -19.46
N TYR A 92 10.04 13.64 -18.70
CA TYR A 92 8.68 13.57 -19.25
C TYR A 92 7.94 14.86 -18.89
N TRP A 93 7.29 15.46 -19.88
CA TRP A 93 6.58 16.72 -19.75
C TRP A 93 5.15 16.61 -20.25
N LEU A 94 4.20 17.20 -19.55
CA LEU A 94 2.83 17.35 -19.98
C LEU A 94 2.65 18.67 -20.71
N LYS A 95 2.23 18.60 -21.97
CA LYS A 95 1.69 19.71 -22.74
C LYS A 95 0.16 19.67 -22.63
N GLN A 96 -0.41 20.79 -22.20
CA GLN A 96 -1.85 21.01 -22.10
C GLN A 96 -2.26 22.08 -23.10
N VAL A 97 -3.23 21.80 -23.96
CA VAL A 97 -3.79 22.79 -24.88
C VAL A 97 -5.26 23.00 -24.55
N ASP A 98 -5.59 24.19 -24.07
CA ASP A 98 -6.96 24.55 -23.74
C ASP A 98 -7.83 24.76 -25.00
N ARG A 99 -9.12 25.06 -24.78
CA ARG A 99 -10.08 25.29 -25.87
C ARG A 99 -9.77 26.51 -26.74
N ASP A 100 -9.04 27.47 -26.20
CA ASP A 100 -8.61 28.68 -26.91
C ASP A 100 -7.30 28.46 -27.68
N GLY A 101 -6.76 27.24 -27.62
CA GLY A 101 -5.52 26.84 -28.29
C GLY A 101 -4.26 27.27 -27.55
N LYS A 102 -4.36 27.76 -26.30
CA LYS A 102 -3.20 28.15 -25.50
C LYS A 102 -2.53 26.91 -24.91
N ALA A 103 -1.23 26.80 -25.13
CA ALA A 103 -0.41 25.72 -24.60
C ALA A 103 0.21 26.09 -23.23
N ALA A 104 0.22 25.14 -22.31
CA ALA A 104 0.99 25.16 -21.08
C ALA A 104 1.83 23.89 -20.96
N TYR A 105 2.99 23.98 -20.32
CA TYR A 105 3.93 22.87 -20.15
C TYR A 105 4.26 22.68 -18.67
N ARG A 106 4.34 21.43 -18.23
CA ARG A 106 4.70 21.07 -16.86
C ARG A 106 5.54 19.80 -16.86
N ARG A 107 6.65 19.77 -16.14
CA ARG A 107 7.43 18.54 -15.94
C ARG A 107 6.60 17.55 -15.12
N LEU A 108 6.52 16.33 -15.61
CA LEU A 108 5.83 15.21 -14.97
C LEU A 108 6.78 14.50 -14.01
N PHE A 109 7.91 14.01 -14.52
CA PHE A 109 8.98 13.40 -13.74
C PHE A 109 10.28 13.38 -14.55
N ALA A 110 11.34 12.96 -13.88
CA ALA A 110 12.67 12.73 -14.43
C ALA A 110 13.07 11.28 -14.19
N PHE A 111 13.89 10.72 -15.08
CA PHE A 111 14.53 9.42 -14.86
C PHE A 111 16.03 9.49 -14.99
N CYS A 112 16.67 8.70 -14.12
CA CYS A 112 18.05 8.32 -14.25
C CYS A 112 18.15 6.82 -13.98
N ASN A 113 18.07 6.01 -15.05
CA ASN A 113 18.35 4.59 -14.93
C ASN A 113 19.86 4.39 -14.77
N ASP A 114 20.32 4.17 -13.54
CA ASP A 114 21.73 3.90 -13.25
C ASP A 114 22.10 2.41 -13.36
N GLY A 115 21.15 1.57 -13.77
CA GLY A 115 21.22 0.10 -13.72
C GLY A 115 20.67 -0.51 -12.42
N TYR A 116 20.10 0.31 -11.53
CA TYR A 116 19.39 0.01 -10.27
C TYR A 116 19.94 -1.16 -9.44
N GLY A 117 21.27 -1.25 -9.35
CA GLY A 117 22.02 -2.17 -8.48
C GLY A 117 23.41 -2.52 -9.00
N ALA A 118 24.21 -3.22 -8.18
CA ALA A 118 25.57 -3.67 -8.54
C ALA A 118 25.62 -4.59 -9.78
N SER A 119 24.48 -5.15 -10.17
CA SER A 119 24.33 -6.03 -11.34
C SER A 119 24.05 -5.27 -12.64
N GLY A 120 23.73 -3.96 -12.59
CA GLY A 120 23.41 -3.16 -13.77
C GLY A 120 22.14 -3.60 -14.51
N ILE A 121 21.17 -4.16 -13.77
CA ILE A 121 19.88 -4.62 -14.31
C ILE A 121 18.79 -3.74 -13.70
N GLY A 122 18.46 -2.67 -14.41
CA GLY A 122 17.32 -1.82 -14.15
C GLY A 122 16.52 -1.63 -15.44
N GLU A 123 15.21 -1.80 -15.41
CA GLU A 123 14.34 -1.51 -16.55
C GLU A 123 13.24 -0.55 -16.11
N ASP A 124 13.02 0.46 -16.93
CA ASP A 124 11.92 1.42 -16.76
C ASP A 124 11.02 1.34 -17.98
N VAL A 125 9.72 1.27 -17.75
CA VAL A 125 8.70 1.26 -18.79
C VAL A 125 7.69 2.35 -18.49
N VAL A 126 7.51 3.27 -19.44
CA VAL A 126 6.49 4.32 -19.36
C VAL A 126 5.43 4.06 -20.41
N THR A 127 4.19 4.00 -19.97
CA THR A 127 3.03 3.82 -20.86
C THR A 127 2.11 5.03 -20.76
N ILE A 128 1.82 5.65 -21.90
CA ILE A 128 0.88 6.78 -22.00
C ILE A 128 -0.46 6.28 -22.51
N GLY A 129 -1.53 6.67 -21.83
CA GLY A 129 -2.91 6.41 -22.24
C GLY A 129 -3.78 7.65 -22.08
N PRO A 130 -5.09 7.54 -22.41
CA PRO A 130 -6.02 8.66 -22.27
C PRO A 130 -6.07 9.20 -20.83
N ASN A 131 -5.61 10.44 -20.66
CA ASN A 131 -5.48 11.16 -19.40
C ASN A 131 -4.78 10.34 -18.30
N ARG A 132 -3.82 9.49 -18.69
CA ARG A 132 -3.15 8.55 -17.80
C ARG A 132 -1.70 8.35 -18.20
N ILE A 133 -0.86 8.19 -17.19
CA ILE A 133 0.52 7.73 -17.33
C ILE A 133 0.75 6.58 -16.34
N THR A 134 1.41 5.53 -16.80
CA THR A 134 1.85 4.40 -15.98
C THR A 134 3.37 4.32 -16.06
N LEU A 135 4.00 4.09 -14.91
CA LEU A 135 5.43 3.90 -14.72
C LEU A 135 5.63 2.53 -14.09
N ASP A 136 6.40 1.67 -14.73
CA ASP A 136 6.87 0.41 -14.15
C ASP A 136 8.40 0.44 -14.08
N ARG A 137 8.95 0.24 -12.88
CA ARG A 137 10.39 0.22 -12.61
C ARG A 137 10.75 -1.10 -11.97
N VAL A 138 11.82 -1.73 -12.44
CA VAL A 138 12.34 -2.95 -11.83
C VAL A 138 13.85 -2.82 -11.64
N GLY A 139 14.34 -3.36 -10.54
CA GLY A 139 15.76 -3.27 -10.19
C GLY A 139 16.23 -4.38 -9.27
N GLY A 140 17.46 -4.25 -8.80
CA GLY A 140 18.09 -5.17 -7.85
C GLY A 140 18.93 -6.27 -8.49
N SER A 141 19.29 -7.26 -7.66
CA SER A 141 20.20 -8.35 -8.02
C SER A 141 19.60 -9.72 -7.64
N ALA A 142 20.09 -10.35 -6.59
CA ALA A 142 19.50 -11.55 -6.01
C ALA A 142 18.14 -11.23 -5.37
N TRP A 143 18.08 -10.11 -4.65
CA TRP A 143 16.84 -9.43 -4.27
C TRP A 143 16.44 -8.46 -5.37
N ARG A 144 15.24 -8.68 -5.90
CA ARG A 144 14.62 -7.84 -6.91
C ARG A 144 13.54 -7.00 -6.27
N TRP A 145 13.35 -5.82 -6.82
CA TRP A 145 12.22 -4.97 -6.48
C TRP A 145 11.51 -4.53 -7.74
N GLU A 146 10.22 -4.27 -7.61
CA GLU A 146 9.35 -3.76 -8.66
C GLU A 146 8.51 -2.61 -8.08
N ILE A 147 8.40 -1.51 -8.81
CA ILE A 147 7.52 -0.39 -8.50
C ILE A 147 6.66 -0.13 -9.73
N GLY A 148 5.36 -0.33 -9.61
CA GLY A 148 4.38 0.02 -10.64
C GLY A 148 3.48 1.13 -10.14
N ALA A 149 3.43 2.28 -10.81
CA ALA A 149 2.60 3.41 -10.43
C ALA A 149 1.76 3.92 -11.60
N SER A 150 0.54 4.36 -11.34
CA SER A 150 -0.32 4.99 -12.34
C SER A 150 -0.94 6.27 -11.83
N TYR A 151 -0.96 7.28 -12.69
CA TYR A 151 -1.40 8.63 -12.39
C TYR A 151 -2.41 9.09 -13.44
N GLN A 152 -3.37 9.91 -13.00
CA GLN A 152 -4.16 10.73 -13.91
C GLN A 152 -3.40 12.04 -14.18
N LEU A 153 -3.39 12.51 -15.43
CA LEU A 153 -2.65 13.70 -15.81
C LEU A 153 -3.41 15.00 -15.47
N MET A 154 -4.74 15.02 -15.60
CA MET A 154 -5.58 16.19 -15.36
C MET A 154 -7.00 15.86 -14.81
N PRO A 155 -7.41 16.41 -13.65
CA PRO A 155 -6.50 16.95 -12.62
C PRO A 155 -5.49 15.87 -12.22
N GLU A 156 -4.27 16.30 -11.89
CA GLU A 156 -3.21 15.40 -11.46
C GLU A 156 -3.61 14.67 -10.18
N ARG A 157 -3.47 13.34 -10.20
CA ARG A 157 -3.66 12.53 -8.99
C ARG A 157 -3.03 11.14 -9.16
N PRO A 158 -2.45 10.58 -8.09
CA PRO A 158 -2.12 9.16 -8.06
C PRO A 158 -3.41 8.34 -8.11
N LEU A 159 -3.35 7.17 -8.76
CA LEU A 159 -4.48 6.25 -8.88
C LEU A 159 -4.16 4.91 -8.23
N LEU A 160 -3.02 4.32 -8.57
CA LEU A 160 -2.58 3.02 -8.09
C LEU A 160 -1.06 3.04 -7.93
N ARG A 161 -0.56 2.40 -6.88
CA ARG A 161 0.86 2.09 -6.70
C ARG A 161 1.01 0.65 -6.23
N ARG A 162 1.93 -0.09 -6.82
CA ARG A 162 2.30 -1.45 -6.50
C ARG A 162 3.79 -1.46 -6.20
N GLU A 163 4.16 -2.11 -5.12
CA GLU A 163 5.56 -2.32 -4.76
C GLU A 163 5.74 -3.79 -4.46
N ALA A 164 6.76 -4.41 -5.03
CA ALA A 164 7.12 -5.79 -4.75
C ALA A 164 8.60 -5.88 -4.45
N SER A 165 8.98 -6.77 -3.54
CA SER A 165 10.36 -7.14 -3.29
C SER A 165 10.44 -8.64 -3.06
N TYR A 166 11.31 -9.33 -3.80
CA TYR A 166 11.38 -10.79 -3.80
C TYR A 166 12.79 -11.30 -4.07
N HIS A 167 13.11 -12.49 -3.56
CA HIS A 167 14.39 -13.14 -3.83
C HIS A 167 14.26 -14.10 -5.01
N THR A 168 15.10 -13.92 -6.03
CA THR A 168 15.09 -14.73 -7.27
C THR A 168 15.58 -16.17 -7.11
N LEU A 169 16.19 -16.52 -5.98
CA LEU A 169 16.81 -17.84 -5.73
C LEU A 169 16.39 -18.43 -4.38
N GLY A 170 16.31 -17.59 -3.35
CA GLY A 170 15.99 -18.02 -1.99
C GLY A 170 14.50 -18.02 -1.67
N GLY A 171 13.64 -17.65 -2.62
CA GLY A 171 12.21 -17.47 -2.40
C GLY A 171 11.88 -16.36 -1.41
N GLY A 172 10.59 -16.20 -1.16
CA GLY A 172 10.05 -15.15 -0.34
C GLY A 172 9.84 -13.84 -1.11
N CYS A 173 8.76 -13.18 -0.76
CA CYS A 173 8.30 -11.97 -1.40
C CYS A 173 7.41 -11.16 -0.45
N LEU A 174 7.54 -9.84 -0.49
CA LEU A 174 6.54 -8.92 0.03
C LEU A 174 6.05 -8.05 -1.13
N GLU A 175 4.73 -7.99 -1.29
CA GLU A 175 4.10 -7.13 -2.27
C GLU A 175 3.00 -6.31 -1.60
N THR A 176 2.92 -5.04 -1.97
CA THR A 176 1.83 -4.15 -1.59
C THR A 176 1.17 -3.53 -2.81
N GLU A 177 -0.11 -3.24 -2.68
CA GLU A 177 -0.87 -2.51 -3.70
C GLU A 177 -1.76 -1.48 -3.02
N THR A 178 -1.61 -0.24 -3.44
CA THR A 178 -2.24 0.96 -2.90
C THR A 178 -3.17 1.57 -3.94
N ASP A 179 -4.48 1.57 -3.68
CA ASP A 179 -5.48 2.30 -4.47
C ASP A 179 -5.78 3.63 -3.79
N PHE A 180 -5.28 4.73 -4.36
CA PHE A 180 -5.46 6.07 -3.82
C PHE A 180 -6.88 6.61 -3.97
N ARG A 181 -7.71 6.00 -4.82
CA ARG A 181 -9.11 6.40 -4.99
C ARG A 181 -9.98 5.80 -3.89
N ALA A 182 -9.64 4.58 -3.48
CA ALA A 182 -10.29 3.89 -2.37
C ALA A 182 -9.60 4.16 -1.01
N LEU A 183 -8.43 4.80 -1.03
CA LEU A 183 -7.57 5.05 0.14
C LEU A 183 -7.30 3.76 0.93
N ARG A 184 -6.89 2.72 0.19
CA ARG A 184 -6.66 1.39 0.74
C ARG A 184 -5.34 0.84 0.22
N GLN A 185 -4.57 0.23 1.12
CA GLN A 185 -3.43 -0.60 0.76
C GLN A 185 -3.70 -2.05 1.18
N ARG A 186 -3.37 -2.97 0.27
CA ARG A 186 -3.35 -4.41 0.49
C ARG A 186 -1.91 -4.89 0.42
N GLY A 187 -1.65 -6.04 1.01
CA GLY A 187 -0.38 -6.71 0.79
C GLY A 187 -0.43 -8.21 0.93
N TRP A 188 0.61 -8.80 0.36
CA TRP A 188 0.85 -10.23 0.28
C TRP A 188 2.28 -10.50 0.71
N LEU A 189 2.45 -11.40 1.68
CA LEU A 189 3.74 -11.87 2.15
C LEU A 189 3.82 -13.37 1.94
N ASP A 190 4.85 -13.77 1.22
CA ASP A 190 5.35 -15.13 1.19
C ASP A 190 6.72 -15.12 1.90
N PRO A 191 6.89 -15.73 3.08
CA PRO A 191 8.17 -15.72 3.76
C PRO A 191 9.19 -16.56 2.99
N SER A 192 10.47 -16.20 3.06
CA SER A 192 11.51 -17.05 2.49
C SER A 192 11.48 -18.43 3.16
N PRO A 193 11.52 -19.53 2.39
CA PRO A 193 11.64 -20.87 2.94
C PRO A 193 12.92 -21.01 3.78
N THR A 194 12.91 -21.95 4.71
CA THR A 194 14.15 -22.37 5.39
C THR A 194 15.10 -23.02 4.38
N GLU A 195 16.42 -22.95 4.59
CA GLU A 195 17.41 -23.54 3.66
C GLU A 195 17.14 -25.01 3.32
N GLU A 196 16.59 -25.78 4.25
CA GLU A 196 16.21 -27.19 4.07
C GLU A 196 15.01 -27.41 3.13
N MET A 197 14.27 -26.35 2.81
CA MET A 197 13.05 -26.37 1.99
C MET A 197 13.22 -25.69 0.62
N LEU A 198 14.43 -25.29 0.26
CA LEU A 198 14.71 -24.80 -1.10
C LEU A 198 14.63 -25.98 -2.07
N ASP A 199 13.50 -26.13 -2.74
CA ASP A 199 13.32 -27.06 -3.85
C ASP A 199 13.39 -26.35 -5.21
N GLU A 200 13.46 -27.13 -6.29
CA GLU A 200 13.44 -26.61 -7.67
C GLU A 200 12.11 -25.91 -8.05
N GLU A 201 11.07 -26.02 -7.21
CA GLU A 201 9.75 -25.41 -7.41
C GLU A 201 9.56 -24.08 -6.67
N THR A 202 10.61 -23.57 -5.99
CA THR A 202 10.57 -22.28 -5.29
C THR A 202 10.07 -21.18 -6.23
N THR A 203 8.88 -20.66 -5.95
CA THR A 203 8.23 -19.65 -6.80
C THR A 203 8.97 -18.32 -6.73
N VAL A 204 9.23 -17.73 -7.89
CA VAL A 204 9.76 -16.36 -8.00
C VAL A 204 8.61 -15.37 -7.95
N GLY A 205 8.67 -14.42 -7.01
CA GLY A 205 7.64 -13.39 -6.80
C GLY A 205 6.58 -13.79 -5.75
N CYS A 206 5.53 -12.98 -5.65
CA CYS A 206 4.43 -13.20 -4.69
C CYS A 206 3.27 -13.95 -5.36
N ASP A 207 3.01 -15.19 -4.96
CA ASP A 207 1.73 -15.82 -5.28
C ASP A 207 0.62 -15.25 -4.38
N ARG A 208 -0.11 -14.25 -4.90
CA ARG A 208 -1.18 -13.56 -4.17
C ARG A 208 -2.29 -14.49 -3.68
N GLU A 209 -2.53 -15.64 -4.33
CA GLU A 209 -3.61 -16.54 -3.96
C GLU A 209 -3.23 -17.42 -2.77
N SER A 210 -2.02 -17.98 -2.81
CA SER A 210 -1.52 -18.92 -1.81
C SER A 210 -0.68 -18.28 -0.70
N ALA A 211 -0.25 -17.01 -0.87
CA ALA A 211 0.56 -16.28 0.10
C ALA A 211 -0.02 -16.43 1.53
N PRO A 212 0.78 -16.89 2.51
CA PRO A 212 0.31 -17.06 3.87
C PRO A 212 -0.05 -15.74 4.53
N GLY A 213 0.72 -14.68 4.27
CA GLY A 213 0.39 -13.32 4.69
C GLY A 213 -0.48 -12.64 3.67
N GLN A 214 -1.76 -12.42 3.99
CA GLN A 214 -2.66 -11.58 3.20
C GLN A 214 -3.26 -10.56 4.14
N PHE A 215 -3.17 -9.27 3.81
CA PHE A 215 -3.62 -8.21 4.72
C PHE A 215 -4.16 -6.98 4.01
N ILE A 216 -4.91 -6.19 4.76
CA ILE A 216 -5.25 -4.81 4.46
C ILE A 216 -4.55 -3.94 5.50
N ALA A 217 -3.78 -2.97 5.04
CA ALA A 217 -3.02 -2.09 5.93
C ALA A 217 -3.97 -1.17 6.72
N ILE A 218 -3.65 -0.96 8.00
CA ILE A 218 -4.34 0.04 8.82
C ILE A 218 -3.73 1.41 8.49
N PRO A 219 -4.53 2.42 8.13
CA PRO A 219 -4.01 3.75 7.87
C PRO A 219 -3.41 4.35 9.14
N GLU A 220 -2.25 4.99 9.01
CA GLU A 220 -1.54 5.70 10.06
C GLU A 220 -1.43 7.20 9.75
N LEU A 221 -1.85 8.05 10.69
CA LEU A 221 -1.63 9.48 10.60
C LEU A 221 -0.20 9.83 11.01
N GLU A 222 0.50 10.63 10.20
CA GLU A 222 1.85 11.11 10.56
C GLU A 222 1.86 12.05 11.78
N ARG A 223 0.75 12.76 12.01
CA ARG A 223 0.52 13.61 13.17
C ARG A 223 -0.90 13.35 13.65
N GLY A 224 -1.08 12.53 14.68
CA GLY A 224 -2.41 12.24 15.25
C GLY A 224 -2.69 12.87 16.62
N GLY A 225 -1.78 13.68 17.15
CA GLY A 225 -1.87 14.23 18.50
C GLY A 225 -2.99 15.26 18.69
N ASP A 226 -3.14 16.18 17.74
CA ASP A 226 -4.16 17.24 17.82
C ASP A 226 -5.57 16.68 17.53
N GLU A 227 -5.65 15.73 16.61
CA GLU A 227 -6.85 14.99 16.23
C GLU A 227 -7.40 14.19 17.40
N LEU A 228 -6.55 13.53 18.18
CA LEU A 228 -6.95 12.74 19.34
C LEU A 228 -7.70 13.59 20.39
N ALA A 229 -7.15 14.76 20.73
CA ALA A 229 -7.76 15.64 21.71
C ALA A 229 -9.11 16.19 21.21
N ALA A 230 -9.27 16.43 19.91
CA ALA A 230 -10.55 16.80 19.32
C ALA A 230 -11.56 15.64 19.34
N LEU A 231 -11.12 14.44 18.96
CA LEU A 231 -11.94 13.24 18.88
C LEU A 231 -12.57 12.88 20.24
N GLU A 232 -11.76 12.90 21.30
CA GLU A 232 -12.23 12.60 22.66
C GLU A 232 -13.20 13.65 23.18
N ARG A 233 -12.84 14.94 23.08
CA ARG A 233 -13.69 16.04 23.58
C ARG A 233 -15.07 16.05 22.93
N GLN A 234 -15.14 15.68 21.64
CA GLN A 234 -16.39 15.70 20.87
C GLN A 234 -17.07 14.33 20.81
N SER A 235 -16.50 13.29 21.43
CA SER A 235 -16.96 11.90 21.25
C SER A 235 -17.17 11.55 19.76
N ALA A 236 -16.25 12.05 18.93
CA ALA A 236 -16.31 11.91 17.50
C ALA A 236 -16.09 10.46 17.07
N GLY A 237 -16.65 10.11 15.91
CA GLY A 237 -16.51 8.79 15.31
C GLY A 237 -15.44 8.74 14.21
N LEU A 238 -15.16 7.53 13.75
CA LEU A 238 -14.31 7.30 12.58
C LEU A 238 -15.13 7.36 11.28
N GLY A 239 -14.73 8.25 10.38
CA GLY A 239 -15.29 8.43 9.03
C GLY A 239 -14.40 7.81 7.96
N GLY A 240 -14.25 8.50 6.83
CA GLY A 240 -13.49 8.02 5.67
C GLY A 240 -11.98 7.88 5.87
N CYS A 241 -11.43 8.39 6.98
CA CYS A 241 -10.00 8.24 7.29
C CYS A 241 -9.63 6.86 7.86
N ALA A 242 -10.61 6.05 8.23
CA ALA A 242 -10.37 4.76 8.87
C ALA A 242 -10.58 3.60 7.92
N LEU A 243 -9.77 2.56 8.07
CA LEU A 243 -10.04 1.25 7.48
C LEU A 243 -11.35 0.73 8.05
N THR A 244 -12.27 0.31 7.18
CA THR A 244 -13.54 -0.33 7.57
C THR A 244 -13.51 -1.83 7.27
N LEU A 245 -13.76 -2.64 8.29
CA LEU A 245 -13.94 -4.09 8.20
C LEU A 245 -15.41 -4.48 8.31
N ARG A 246 -15.81 -5.50 7.55
CA ARG A 246 -17.16 -6.08 7.51
C ARG A 246 -17.10 -7.59 7.40
N ALA A 247 -18.17 -8.25 7.83
CA ALA A 247 -18.28 -9.70 7.79
C ALA A 247 -18.66 -10.28 6.41
N THR A 248 -18.52 -9.52 5.32
CA THR A 248 -19.07 -9.90 4.01
C THR A 248 -18.37 -11.10 3.37
N GLY A 249 -17.14 -11.41 3.78
CA GLY A 249 -16.29 -12.41 3.14
C GLY A 249 -15.54 -11.87 1.92
N ASN A 250 -15.76 -10.60 1.55
CA ASN A 250 -14.94 -9.92 0.58
C ASN A 250 -13.59 -9.57 1.23
N LYS A 251 -12.49 -10.10 0.69
CA LYS A 251 -11.12 -9.83 1.18
C LYS A 251 -10.73 -8.37 1.10
N GLU A 252 -11.45 -7.55 0.33
CA GLU A 252 -11.32 -6.10 0.37
C GLU A 252 -11.83 -5.52 1.68
N GLU A 253 -12.88 -6.07 2.28
CA GLU A 253 -13.53 -5.51 3.49
C GLU A 253 -13.09 -6.24 4.76
N GLY A 254 -11.94 -6.93 4.74
CA GLY A 254 -11.42 -7.69 5.87
C GLY A 254 -11.56 -9.19 5.72
N PHE A 255 -10.99 -9.91 6.67
CA PHE A 255 -10.91 -11.37 6.65
C PHE A 255 -11.79 -11.97 7.75
N VAL A 256 -12.62 -12.95 7.39
CA VAL A 256 -13.36 -13.73 8.38
C VAL A 256 -12.53 -14.95 8.77
N VAL A 257 -11.81 -14.86 9.89
CA VAL A 257 -10.87 -15.91 10.32
C VAL A 257 -11.51 -16.98 11.22
N LEU A 258 -12.76 -16.76 11.66
CA LEU A 258 -13.59 -17.73 12.37
C LEU A 258 -15.09 -17.42 12.16
N GLY A 259 -15.95 -18.44 12.14
CA GLY A 259 -17.42 -18.29 12.21
C GLY A 259 -18.16 -18.00 10.89
N GLY A 260 -17.47 -18.01 9.75
CA GLY A 260 -18.06 -17.87 8.41
C GLY A 260 -18.57 -16.45 8.07
N PRO A 261 -18.56 -16.06 6.78
CA PRO A 261 -19.02 -14.76 6.35
C PRO A 261 -20.55 -14.61 6.50
N ASP A 262 -20.98 -13.37 6.64
CA ASP A 262 -22.37 -12.96 6.78
C ASP A 262 -22.57 -11.58 6.11
N PRO A 263 -22.91 -11.57 4.82
CA PRO A 263 -23.13 -10.34 4.06
C PRO A 263 -24.31 -9.49 4.56
N GLN A 264 -25.18 -10.03 5.42
CA GLN A 264 -26.32 -9.32 5.99
C GLN A 264 -26.00 -8.72 7.38
N ALA A 265 -24.87 -9.10 7.98
CA ALA A 265 -24.42 -8.53 9.23
C ALA A 265 -24.18 -7.02 9.06
N ARG A 266 -24.70 -6.25 10.02
CA ARG A 266 -24.45 -4.81 10.12
C ARG A 266 -23.25 -4.49 11.03
N THR A 267 -22.45 -5.51 11.32
CA THR A 267 -21.22 -5.39 12.09
C THR A 267 -20.19 -4.61 11.27
N GLU A 268 -19.69 -3.51 11.84
CA GLU A 268 -18.67 -2.66 11.24
C GLU A 268 -17.57 -2.39 12.28
N VAL A 269 -16.31 -2.58 11.88
CA VAL A 269 -15.15 -2.25 12.71
C VAL A 269 -14.31 -1.25 11.94
N LYS A 270 -14.07 -0.08 12.51
CA LYS A 270 -13.22 0.96 11.94
C LYS A 270 -11.93 1.10 12.70
N LEU A 271 -10.82 1.23 11.99
CA LEU A 271 -9.47 1.24 12.55
C LEU A 271 -8.64 2.37 11.96
N LEU A 272 -7.93 3.09 12.83
CA LEU A 272 -7.01 4.16 12.47
C LEU A 272 -5.86 4.19 13.48
N LEU A 273 -4.63 4.20 13.00
CA LEU A 273 -3.47 4.49 13.83
C LEU A 273 -3.28 6.01 13.90
N LEU A 274 -3.25 6.54 15.12
CA LEU A 274 -2.97 7.96 15.37
C LEU A 274 -1.46 8.20 15.56
N ALA A 275 -0.72 7.12 15.84
CA ALA A 275 0.73 7.02 15.87
C ALA A 275 1.10 5.53 15.78
N ALA A 276 2.38 5.23 15.56
CA ALA A 276 2.93 3.88 15.52
C ALA A 276 2.57 3.00 16.73
N THR A 277 2.23 3.60 17.88
CA THR A 277 1.87 2.91 19.13
C THR A 277 0.45 3.17 19.63
N THR A 278 -0.39 3.87 18.86
CA THR A 278 -1.73 4.29 19.29
C THR A 278 -2.77 3.98 18.23
N LEU A 279 -3.67 3.04 18.55
CA LEU A 279 -4.80 2.64 17.71
C LEU A 279 -6.10 3.24 18.24
N LEU A 280 -6.87 3.87 17.37
CA LEU A 280 -8.28 4.14 17.60
C LEU A 280 -9.13 3.12 16.84
N ALA A 281 -9.93 2.35 17.59
CA ALA A 281 -10.88 1.39 17.05
C ALA A 281 -12.31 1.82 17.37
N GLN A 282 -13.21 1.71 16.39
CA GLN A 282 -14.65 1.90 16.57
C GLN A 282 -15.38 0.63 16.17
N VAL A 283 -16.09 0.00 17.11
CA VAL A 283 -16.87 -1.22 16.88
C VAL A 283 -18.36 -0.90 16.95
N ARG A 284 -19.07 -1.17 15.85
CA ARG A 284 -20.52 -1.11 15.76
C ARG A 284 -21.05 -2.51 15.47
N ASP A 285 -21.77 -3.10 16.40
CA ASP A 285 -22.40 -4.41 16.22
C ASP A 285 -23.85 -4.40 16.75
N PRO A 286 -24.82 -3.96 15.92
CA PRO A 286 -26.18 -3.73 16.38
C PRO A 286 -26.85 -5.00 16.91
N GLY A 287 -27.46 -4.91 18.10
CA GLY A 287 -28.13 -6.03 18.75
C GLY A 287 -27.22 -6.86 19.67
N ARG A 288 -25.91 -6.59 19.68
CA ARG A 288 -24.99 -7.16 20.68
C ARG A 288 -24.81 -6.27 21.89
N ILE A 289 -24.87 -6.90 23.06
CA ILE A 289 -24.52 -6.31 24.34
C ILE A 289 -23.31 -7.09 24.87
N PRO A 290 -22.09 -6.52 24.77
CA PRO A 290 -20.89 -7.14 25.31
C PRO A 290 -21.06 -7.48 26.78
N ALA A 291 -20.76 -8.72 27.13
CA ALA A 291 -20.75 -9.22 28.49
C ALA A 291 -19.36 -9.75 28.86
N ALA A 292 -19.05 -9.74 30.15
CA ALA A 292 -17.85 -10.34 30.69
C ALA A 292 -18.11 -11.78 31.12
N SER A 293 -17.18 -12.68 30.81
CA SER A 293 -17.16 -14.05 31.32
C SER A 293 -15.83 -14.37 32.00
N GLY A 294 -15.69 -15.61 32.47
CA GLY A 294 -14.45 -16.10 33.09
C GLY A 294 -13.32 -16.36 32.08
N ASN A 295 -13.60 -16.32 30.77
CA ASN A 295 -12.60 -16.49 29.73
C ASN A 295 -12.80 -15.41 28.66
N TRP A 296 -11.85 -14.49 28.55
CA TRP A 296 -11.93 -13.35 27.63
C TRP A 296 -12.10 -13.77 26.16
N ILE A 297 -11.64 -14.96 25.77
CA ILE A 297 -11.81 -15.53 24.41
C ILE A 297 -13.30 -15.82 24.08
N ASN A 298 -14.15 -15.91 25.10
CA ASN A 298 -15.59 -16.09 24.93
C ASN A 298 -16.37 -14.77 24.99
N ASP A 299 -15.69 -13.64 25.19
CA ASP A 299 -16.31 -12.32 25.29
C ASP A 299 -16.24 -11.59 23.94
N ASP A 300 -17.14 -10.63 23.71
CA ASP A 300 -16.97 -9.66 22.62
C ASP A 300 -15.74 -8.80 22.89
N ARG A 301 -14.80 -8.74 21.95
CA ARG A 301 -13.46 -8.19 22.19
C ARG A 301 -12.77 -7.70 20.92
N LEU A 302 -11.76 -6.87 21.11
CA LEU A 302 -10.69 -6.69 20.14
C LEU A 302 -9.49 -7.55 20.53
N GLU A 303 -8.74 -8.03 19.56
CA GLU A 303 -7.42 -8.60 19.73
C GLU A 303 -6.43 -7.76 18.95
N LEU A 304 -5.34 -7.39 19.61
CA LEU A 304 -4.20 -6.71 19.00
C LEU A 304 -3.05 -7.69 18.92
N TRP A 305 -2.63 -8.00 17.70
CA TRP A 305 -1.46 -8.81 17.40
C TRP A 305 -0.35 -7.89 16.91
N LEU A 306 0.81 -7.94 17.58
CA LEU A 306 1.96 -7.10 17.31
C LEU A 306 3.17 -8.00 17.01
N GLY A 307 3.94 -7.65 16.00
CA GLY A 307 5.12 -8.41 15.61
C GLY A 307 6.23 -7.56 15.00
N PRO A 308 7.36 -8.19 14.65
CA PRO A 308 8.47 -7.53 13.97
C PRO A 308 8.11 -7.16 12.53
N ALA A 309 9.04 -6.57 11.80
CA ALA A 309 8.81 -6.23 10.39
C ALA A 309 8.55 -7.51 9.57
N LEU A 310 7.62 -7.42 8.61
CA LEU A 310 7.31 -8.54 7.71
C LEU A 310 8.49 -8.86 6.78
N TYR A 311 9.34 -7.86 6.52
CA TYR A 311 10.48 -7.94 5.62
C TYR A 311 11.80 -7.68 6.37
N GLY A 312 12.90 -8.30 5.92
CA GLY A 312 14.23 -8.13 6.53
C GLY A 312 15.06 -9.41 6.69
N GLY A 313 14.68 -10.53 6.07
CA GLY A 313 15.49 -11.76 6.04
C GLY A 313 15.63 -12.50 7.39
N TRP A 314 14.84 -12.13 8.41
CA TRP A 314 14.86 -12.81 9.70
C TRP A 314 14.22 -14.20 9.59
N PRO A 315 14.84 -15.25 10.17
CA PRO A 315 14.20 -16.55 10.30
C PRO A 315 12.84 -16.43 11.02
N SER A 316 11.82 -17.15 10.53
CA SER A 316 10.47 -17.14 11.13
C SER A 316 10.47 -17.51 12.63
N ALA A 317 11.45 -18.32 13.08
CA ALA A 317 11.63 -18.66 14.49
C ALA A 317 11.88 -17.42 15.38
N ASP A 318 12.79 -16.52 14.97
CA ASP A 318 13.12 -15.31 15.71
C ASP A 318 11.93 -14.33 15.72
N ARG A 319 11.15 -14.32 14.62
CA ARG A 319 9.93 -13.51 14.54
C ARG A 319 8.85 -13.97 15.53
N LYS A 320 8.74 -15.28 15.78
CA LYS A 320 7.78 -15.83 16.74
C LYS A 320 8.07 -15.41 18.18
N GLU A 321 9.33 -15.17 18.53
CA GLU A 321 9.71 -14.68 19.86
C GLU A 321 9.28 -13.22 20.10
N GLN A 322 9.09 -12.46 19.02
CA GLN A 322 8.67 -11.06 19.04
C GLN A 322 7.18 -10.88 18.76
N LEU A 323 6.42 -11.98 18.67
CA LEU A 323 4.97 -11.95 18.47
C LEU A 323 4.24 -11.83 19.82
N TYR A 324 3.35 -10.85 19.91
CA TYR A 324 2.54 -10.60 21.09
C TYR A 324 1.06 -10.47 20.73
N GLN A 325 0.19 -10.97 21.60
CA GLN A 325 -1.25 -10.82 21.49
C GLN A 325 -1.83 -10.21 22.75
N PHE A 326 -2.73 -9.23 22.58
CA PHE A 326 -3.51 -8.64 23.66
C PHE A 326 -5.00 -8.77 23.35
N GLY A 327 -5.76 -9.39 24.24
CA GLY A 327 -7.21 -9.37 24.20
C GLY A 327 -7.75 -8.16 24.96
N ILE A 328 -8.65 -7.39 24.36
CA ILE A 328 -9.26 -6.19 24.93
C ILE A 328 -10.77 -6.39 24.94
N ARG A 329 -11.34 -6.62 26.11
CA ARG A 329 -12.78 -6.89 26.25
C ARG A 329 -13.60 -5.64 26.01
N LEU A 330 -14.65 -5.72 25.19
CA LEU A 330 -15.48 -4.56 24.86
C LEU A 330 -16.35 -4.07 26.02
N ALA A 331 -16.75 -4.97 26.93
CA ALA A 331 -17.65 -4.63 28.04
C ALA A 331 -17.01 -3.59 28.99
N ASP A 332 -15.76 -3.79 29.36
CA ASP A 332 -15.09 -3.02 30.41
C ASP A 332 -13.69 -2.51 30.04
N GLY A 333 -13.17 -2.86 28.86
CA GLY A 333 -11.82 -2.48 28.43
C GLY A 333 -10.72 -3.25 29.15
N ALA A 334 -11.05 -4.34 29.86
CA ALA A 334 -10.04 -5.18 30.51
C ALA A 334 -9.10 -5.77 29.44
N VAL A 335 -7.79 -5.71 29.74
CA VAL A 335 -6.73 -6.19 28.85
C VAL A 335 -6.16 -7.50 29.38
N PHE A 336 -5.98 -8.45 28.49
CA PHE A 336 -5.49 -9.79 28.77
C PHE A 336 -4.30 -10.10 27.88
N ALA A 337 -3.20 -10.56 28.47
CA ALA A 337 -2.10 -11.10 27.67
C ALA A 337 -2.52 -12.45 27.07
N GLY A 338 -2.33 -12.61 25.76
CA GLY A 338 -2.52 -13.85 25.03
C GLY A 338 -1.17 -14.49 24.70
N TYR A 339 -0.94 -14.75 23.42
CA TYR A 339 0.37 -15.15 22.87
C TYR A 339 1.51 -14.19 23.31
N GLY A 340 2.71 -14.73 23.51
CA GLY A 340 3.90 -13.98 23.96
C GLY A 340 3.92 -13.64 25.46
N LYS A 341 2.77 -13.66 26.15
CA LYS A 341 2.63 -13.44 27.61
C LYS A 341 3.36 -12.18 28.12
N SER A 342 3.20 -11.06 27.41
CA SER A 342 3.78 -9.77 27.85
C SER A 342 3.37 -9.44 29.29
N LYS A 343 4.34 -8.96 30.08
CA LYS A 343 4.11 -8.49 31.47
C LYS A 343 3.52 -7.09 31.53
N ARG A 344 3.71 -6.29 30.49
CA ARG A 344 3.16 -4.94 30.36
C ARG A 344 1.96 -5.01 29.41
N LEU A 345 0.87 -4.35 29.79
CA LEU A 345 -0.38 -4.37 29.04
C LEU A 345 -0.62 -2.99 28.44
N PRO A 346 -1.20 -2.91 27.22
CA PRO A 346 -1.71 -1.67 26.67
C PRO A 346 -2.67 -0.95 27.63
N THR A 347 -2.70 0.37 27.55
CA THR A 347 -3.71 1.19 28.24
C THR A 347 -4.90 1.40 27.33
N ILE A 348 -6.10 1.42 27.92
CA ILE A 348 -7.36 1.52 27.18
C ILE A 348 -8.17 2.71 27.68
N ARG A 349 -8.54 3.60 26.76
CA ARG A 349 -9.57 4.63 26.97
C ARG A 349 -10.78 4.31 26.11
N ARG A 350 -11.99 4.58 26.62
CA ARG A 350 -13.24 4.19 25.96
C ARG A 350 -14.28 5.28 26.04
N TRP A 351 -15.06 5.40 24.97
CA TRP A 351 -16.27 6.21 24.93
C TRP A 351 -17.29 5.59 23.98
N GLN A 352 -18.49 6.15 23.95
CA GLN A 352 -19.59 5.67 23.14
C GLN A 352 -20.15 6.78 22.25
N ARG A 353 -20.51 6.43 21.02
CA ARG A 353 -21.19 7.29 20.06
C ARG A 353 -22.35 6.52 19.45
N GLY A 354 -23.58 6.84 19.87
CA GLY A 354 -24.76 6.08 19.44
C GLY A 354 -24.64 4.58 19.79
N ASP A 355 -24.75 3.72 18.78
CA ASP A 355 -24.58 2.26 18.91
C ASP A 355 -23.12 1.77 18.71
N ALA A 356 -22.19 2.70 18.48
CA ALA A 356 -20.77 2.39 18.29
C ALA A 356 -19.96 2.61 19.58
N ARG A 357 -19.02 1.70 19.84
CA ARG A 357 -18.08 1.75 20.96
C ARG A 357 -16.70 2.11 20.44
N LEU A 358 -16.06 3.10 21.03
CA LEU A 358 -14.72 3.52 20.67
C LEU A 358 -13.72 3.08 21.74
N LEU A 359 -12.58 2.59 21.29
CA LEU A 359 -11.45 2.16 22.11
C LEU A 359 -10.20 2.82 21.56
N LEU A 360 -9.57 3.64 22.39
CA LEU A 360 -8.20 4.07 22.18
C LEU A 360 -7.28 3.11 22.92
N VAL A 361 -6.38 2.48 22.16
CA VAL A 361 -5.43 1.48 22.63
C VAL A 361 -4.04 2.05 22.45
N ASP A 362 -3.31 2.22 23.55
CA ASP A 362 -1.94 2.72 23.56
C ASP A 362 -1.01 1.65 24.14
N TRP A 363 0.01 1.25 23.38
CA TRP A 363 1.02 0.28 23.81
C TRP A 363 2.44 0.85 23.86
N GLY A 364 2.62 2.17 23.85
CA GLY A 364 3.95 2.80 23.92
C GLY A 364 4.74 2.34 25.15
N ASP A 365 4.09 2.23 26.31
CA ASP A 365 4.72 1.78 27.55
C ASP A 365 5.00 0.27 27.62
N VAL A 366 4.46 -0.52 26.68
CA VAL A 366 4.71 -1.97 26.60
C VAL A 366 6.16 -2.24 26.17
N GLY A 367 6.84 -1.24 25.60
CA GLY A 367 8.21 -1.33 25.09
C GLY A 367 8.34 -2.31 23.92
N LEU A 368 7.30 -2.32 23.09
CA LEU A 368 7.30 -2.98 21.79
C LEU A 368 7.36 -1.87 20.74
N GLU A 369 8.23 -2.03 19.76
CA GLU A 369 8.27 -1.21 18.55
C GLU A 369 7.83 -2.10 17.37
N PRO A 370 6.52 -2.43 17.28
CA PRO A 370 6.07 -3.36 16.27
C PRO A 370 6.08 -2.69 14.89
N ASN A 371 6.60 -3.43 13.91
CA ASN A 371 6.54 -3.03 12.51
C ASN A 371 5.44 -3.80 11.75
N SER A 372 4.78 -4.75 12.42
CA SER A 372 3.59 -5.43 11.93
C SER A 372 2.48 -5.44 12.98
N ILE A 373 1.25 -5.32 12.49
CA ILE A 373 0.04 -5.23 13.29
C ILE A 373 -1.10 -5.99 12.64
N THR A 374 -1.90 -6.66 13.45
CA THR A 374 -3.22 -7.15 13.05
C THR A 374 -4.22 -6.91 14.16
N VAL A 375 -5.37 -6.40 13.77
CA VAL A 375 -6.49 -6.20 14.70
C VAL A 375 -7.59 -7.18 14.34
N VAL A 376 -8.10 -7.86 15.36
CA VAL A 376 -9.22 -8.80 15.22
C VAL A 376 -10.38 -8.35 16.09
N TYR A 377 -11.58 -8.24 15.53
CA TYR A 377 -12.81 -8.18 16.31
C TYR A 377 -13.38 -9.59 16.47
N GLY A 378 -13.44 -10.07 17.71
CA GLY A 378 -14.02 -11.35 18.07
C GLY A 378 -15.41 -11.18 18.70
N GLN A 379 -16.37 -11.93 18.18
CA GLN A 379 -17.71 -12.06 18.75
C GLN A 379 -17.75 -13.23 19.74
N GLY A 380 -18.38 -13.03 20.89
CA GLY A 380 -18.52 -14.06 21.93
C GLY A 380 -19.96 -14.17 22.44
N ASP A 381 -20.28 -15.28 23.12
CA ASP A 381 -21.56 -15.46 23.84
C ASP A 381 -21.36 -15.70 25.36
N GLY A 382 -20.13 -15.49 25.86
CA GLY A 382 -19.70 -15.77 27.22
C GLY A 382 -19.36 -17.24 27.50
N ARG A 383 -19.63 -18.15 26.55
CA ARG A 383 -19.33 -19.59 26.65
C ARG A 383 -18.44 -20.09 25.52
N ARG A 384 -18.59 -19.52 24.33
CA ARG A 384 -17.90 -19.89 23.11
C ARG A 384 -17.53 -18.64 22.33
N GLN A 385 -16.43 -18.78 21.61
CA GLN A 385 -16.04 -17.85 20.58
C GLN A 385 -16.90 -18.07 19.32
N GLY A 386 -17.39 -16.97 18.77
CA GLY A 386 -18.16 -16.92 17.52
C GLY A 386 -17.30 -16.41 16.36
N ARG A 387 -17.85 -15.48 15.58
CA ARG A 387 -17.18 -14.92 14.41
C ARG A 387 -15.97 -14.07 14.78
N MET A 388 -14.94 -14.08 13.94
CA MET A 388 -13.80 -13.16 14.03
C MET A 388 -13.57 -12.44 12.71
N LEU A 389 -13.46 -11.10 12.78
CA LEU A 389 -13.12 -10.23 11.66
C LEU A 389 -11.73 -9.66 11.86
N ALA A 390 -10.83 -9.80 10.90
CA ALA A 390 -9.44 -9.40 11.03
C ALA A 390 -8.97 -8.51 9.87
N THR A 391 -7.93 -7.72 10.11
CA THR A 391 -7.21 -6.97 9.07
C THR A 391 -6.33 -7.85 8.18
N SER A 392 -6.05 -9.09 8.60
CA SER A 392 -5.26 -10.06 7.85
C SER A 392 -5.87 -11.46 7.90
N HIS A 393 -5.38 -12.37 7.06
CA HIS A 393 -5.67 -13.81 7.13
C HIS A 393 -4.91 -14.49 8.28
N LEU A 394 -5.07 -13.93 9.48
CA LEU A 394 -4.34 -14.30 10.70
C LEU A 394 -4.44 -15.80 11.00
N LYS A 395 -3.28 -16.42 11.25
CA LYS A 395 -3.15 -17.74 11.87
C LYS A 395 -2.53 -17.59 13.26
N TYR A 396 -3.09 -18.30 14.23
CA TYR A 396 -2.66 -18.20 15.62
C TYR A 396 -1.18 -18.56 15.78
N GLY A 397 -0.39 -17.65 16.36
CA GLY A 397 1.03 -17.88 16.63
C GLY A 397 1.95 -17.82 15.41
N ASP A 398 1.44 -17.31 14.27
CA ASP A 398 2.18 -17.19 13.03
C ASP A 398 2.42 -15.72 12.66
N PRO A 399 3.63 -15.17 12.89
CA PRO A 399 3.93 -13.75 12.62
C PRO A 399 3.85 -13.42 11.13
N ASP A 400 3.95 -14.41 10.25
CA ASP A 400 3.98 -14.22 8.80
C ASP A 400 2.56 -13.95 8.25
N THR A 401 1.55 -14.06 9.11
CA THR A 401 0.16 -13.74 8.80
C THR A 401 -0.29 -12.37 9.31
N LEU A 402 0.63 -11.58 9.90
CA LEU A 402 0.34 -10.20 10.27
C LEU A 402 0.31 -9.28 9.04
N GLY A 403 -0.32 -8.12 9.18
CA GLY A 403 -0.22 -7.01 8.24
C GLY A 403 0.75 -5.95 8.71
N GLN A 404 0.89 -4.87 7.94
CA GLN A 404 1.68 -3.70 8.31
C GLN A 404 0.80 -2.44 8.31
N PRO A 405 1.16 -1.41 9.10
CA PRO A 405 0.54 -0.10 8.93
C PRO A 405 0.93 0.50 7.57
N TRP A 406 0.18 1.49 7.13
CA TRP A 406 0.55 2.30 5.96
C TRP A 406 0.36 3.78 6.29
N THR A 407 1.41 4.54 6.06
CA THR A 407 1.41 6.00 6.18
C THR A 407 0.36 6.61 5.28
N PHE A 408 -0.68 7.17 5.89
CA PHE A 408 -1.89 7.57 5.19
C PHE A 408 -1.64 8.84 4.36
N PRO A 409 -1.90 8.84 3.04
CA PRO A 409 -1.46 9.89 2.12
C PRO A 409 -2.41 11.10 2.08
N VAL A 410 -3.26 11.26 3.09
CA VAL A 410 -4.29 12.31 3.13
C VAL A 410 -4.24 13.06 4.45
N THR A 411 -4.73 14.30 4.43
CA THR A 411 -5.13 15.02 5.63
C THR A 411 -6.52 14.55 6.06
N CYS A 412 -6.73 14.54 7.37
CA CYS A 412 -8.00 14.17 7.99
C CYS A 412 -8.54 15.35 8.77
N GLU A 413 -9.83 15.63 8.61
CA GLU A 413 -10.50 16.71 9.33
C GLU A 413 -11.77 16.21 10.00
N LEU A 414 -12.13 16.87 11.10
CA LEU A 414 -13.37 16.56 11.80
C LEU A 414 -14.54 17.31 11.14
N ARG A 415 -15.42 16.56 10.45
CA ARG A 415 -16.66 17.07 9.85
C ARG A 415 -17.84 16.23 10.29
N ASP A 416 -18.94 16.88 10.67
CA ASP A 416 -20.14 16.23 11.20
C ASP A 416 -19.82 15.24 12.34
N GLU A 417 -18.86 15.65 13.19
CA GLU A 417 -18.31 14.87 14.30
C GLU A 417 -17.72 13.50 13.87
N LEU A 418 -17.29 13.37 12.62
CA LEU A 418 -16.59 12.20 12.09
C LEU A 418 -15.24 12.64 11.53
N LEU A 419 -14.21 11.83 11.75
CA LEU A 419 -12.91 12.07 11.11
C LEU A 419 -12.97 11.65 9.64
N GLN A 420 -13.04 12.63 8.75
CA GLN A 420 -13.23 12.46 7.31
C GLN A 420 -11.97 12.85 6.54
N VAL A 421 -11.81 12.25 5.36
CA VAL A 421 -10.75 12.61 4.42
C VAL A 421 -10.99 14.03 3.93
N ASP A 422 -9.99 14.89 4.08
CA ASP A 422 -10.03 16.25 3.56
C ASP A 422 -9.42 16.28 2.14
N ALA A 423 -8.10 16.13 2.03
CA ALA A 423 -7.36 16.17 0.78
C ALA A 423 -6.20 15.17 0.75
N LEU A 424 -5.77 14.77 -0.45
CA LEU A 424 -4.46 14.13 -0.62
C LEU A 424 -3.37 15.13 -0.24
N ARG A 425 -2.33 14.63 0.42
CA ARG A 425 -1.17 15.44 0.76
C ARG A 425 -0.41 15.85 -0.51
N PRO A 426 0.08 17.09 -0.61
CA PRO A 426 0.78 17.57 -1.80
C PRO A 426 1.94 16.67 -2.23
N GLU A 427 2.71 16.16 -1.25
CA GLU A 427 3.83 15.24 -1.46
C GLU A 427 3.43 13.88 -2.04
N THR A 428 2.19 13.44 -1.81
CA THR A 428 1.66 12.21 -2.41
C THR A 428 0.91 12.48 -3.71
N ALA A 429 0.40 13.70 -3.88
CA ALA A 429 -0.32 14.11 -5.08
C ALA A 429 0.62 14.34 -6.27
N ALA A 430 1.86 14.76 -5.99
CA ALA A 430 2.89 14.85 -7.00
C ALA A 430 3.25 13.46 -7.51
N MET A 431 3.32 13.32 -8.83
CA MET A 431 4.00 12.19 -9.42
C MET A 431 5.46 12.19 -8.94
N GLU A 432 6.02 11.00 -8.66
CA GLU A 432 7.35 10.87 -8.06
C GLU A 432 8.35 11.78 -8.78
N GLN A 433 8.73 12.86 -8.09
CA GLN A 433 9.97 13.56 -8.35
C GLN A 433 11.00 12.81 -7.53
N ASP A 434 11.40 11.64 -8.01
CA ASP A 434 12.38 10.84 -7.28
C ASP A 434 13.73 11.55 -7.36
N ASP A 435 14.08 12.25 -6.28
CA ASP A 435 15.45 12.61 -5.90
C ASP A 435 16.04 11.53 -4.96
N THR A 436 15.45 10.32 -4.85
CA THR A 436 15.93 9.33 -3.88
C THR A 436 16.89 8.31 -4.48
N ALA A 437 18.17 8.63 -4.38
CA ALA A 437 19.14 7.67 -3.87
C ALA A 437 18.95 7.56 -2.34
N ASP A 438 18.47 6.41 -1.87
CA ASP A 438 18.71 5.94 -0.49
C ASP A 438 18.84 4.40 -0.48
#